data_AF-A0A4Z2DC09-F1
#
_entry.id   AF-A0A4Z2DC09-F1
#
_cell.length_a   1.000
_cell.length_b   1.000
_cell.length_c   1.000
_cell.angle_alpha   90.00
_cell.angle_beta   90.00
_cell.angle_gamma   90.00
#
_symmetry.space_group_name_H-M   'P 1'
#
loop_
_entity.id
_entity.type
_entity.pdbx_description
1 polymer ?
#
loop_
_entity_poly.entity_id
_entity_poly.type
_entity_poly.pdbx_seq_one_letter_code
_entity_poly.pdbx_strand_id
1 'polypeptide(L)'
;MGSLWFKNVFGFHLSDEELQNIPHLKSELLLHITLRTVQASCLFGALVCAPVVTILSAPRTFKCLTQRSARFATYGFLPGVVVSPILMYSKMKNEPIEGFYDRCYRLRCNTNQV
;
A
#
# COMPACT_ATOMS: atom_id res chain seq x y z
N MET A 1 -17.86 -0.11 -16.37
CA MET A 1 -17.79 -0.18 -14.89
C MET A 1 -16.38 -0.47 -14.37
N GLY A 2 -15.70 -1.57 -14.76
CA GLY A 2 -14.29 -1.80 -14.34
C GLY A 2 -13.28 -0.75 -14.82
N SER A 3 -13.52 -0.13 -15.99
CA SER A 3 -12.64 0.91 -16.55
C SER A 3 -12.53 2.17 -15.67
N LEU A 4 -13.59 2.59 -14.98
CA LEU A 4 -13.58 3.77 -14.10
C LEU A 4 -12.70 3.53 -12.87
N TRP A 5 -12.81 2.34 -12.29
CA TRP A 5 -11.99 1.92 -11.16
C TRP A 5 -10.51 1.84 -11.54
N PHE A 6 -10.17 1.28 -12.71
CA PHE A 6 -8.78 1.28 -13.20
C PHE A 6 -8.26 2.69 -13.46
N LYS A 7 -9.07 3.55 -14.09
CA LYS A 7 -8.71 4.97 -14.31
C LYS A 7 -8.42 5.70 -13.00
N ASN A 8 -9.22 5.44 -11.96
CA ASN A 8 -9.00 5.99 -10.62
C ASN A 8 -7.69 5.48 -9.99
N VAL A 9 -7.40 4.18 -10.08
CA VAL A 9 -6.15 3.59 -9.58
C VAL A 9 -4.90 4.20 -10.26
N PHE A 10 -5.01 4.57 -11.54
CA PHE A 10 -3.94 5.21 -12.30
C PHE A 10 -3.91 6.75 -12.20
N GLY A 11 -4.79 7.36 -11.40
CA GLY A 11 -4.78 8.81 -11.13
C GLY A 11 -5.40 9.69 -12.22
N PHE A 12 -6.26 9.14 -13.08
CA PHE A 12 -7.07 9.96 -13.98
C PHE A 12 -8.17 10.66 -13.20
N HIS A 13 -8.35 11.97 -13.40
CA HIS A 13 -9.46 12.72 -12.83
C HIS A 13 -10.80 12.18 -13.37
N LEU A 14 -11.68 11.77 -12.46
CA LEU A 14 -13.08 11.43 -12.73
C LEU A 14 -14.00 12.52 -12.16
N SER A 15 -15.21 12.68 -12.71
CA SER A 15 -16.21 13.59 -12.14
C SER A 15 -16.82 13.01 -10.86
N ASP A 16 -17.36 13.88 -9.98
CA ASP A 16 -17.97 13.46 -8.70
C ASP A 16 -19.12 12.45 -8.88
N GLU A 17 -19.88 12.59 -9.97
CA GLU A 17 -20.97 11.66 -10.36
C GLU A 17 -20.42 10.28 -10.77
N GLU A 18 -19.26 10.24 -11.42
CA GLU A 18 -18.58 8.99 -11.76
C GLU A 18 -17.93 8.34 -10.54
N LEU A 19 -17.43 9.13 -9.58
CA LEU A 19 -16.87 8.65 -8.31
C LEU A 19 -17.91 7.93 -7.44
N GLN A 20 -19.16 8.43 -7.42
CA GLN A 20 -20.28 7.80 -6.71
C GLN A 20 -20.64 6.43 -7.30
N ASN A 21 -20.46 6.28 -8.61
CA ASN A 21 -20.80 5.06 -9.34
C ASN A 21 -19.71 3.97 -9.29
N ILE A 22 -18.63 4.16 -8.53
CA ILE A 22 -17.56 3.15 -8.45
C ILE A 22 -18.03 1.94 -7.63
N PRO A 23 -18.12 0.74 -8.25
CA PRO A 23 -18.52 -0.47 -7.54
C PRO A 23 -17.40 -0.96 -6.61
N HIS A 24 -17.80 -1.54 -5.48
CA HIS A 24 -16.92 -2.22 -4.51
C HIS A 24 -15.89 -1.33 -3.76
N LEU A 25 -16.36 -0.32 -3.02
CA LEU A 25 -15.53 0.50 -2.12
C LEU A 25 -14.53 -0.27 -1.24
N LYS A 26 -14.94 -1.45 -0.73
CA LYS A 26 -14.08 -2.26 0.14
C LYS A 26 -12.85 -2.80 -0.59
N SER A 27 -12.97 -3.24 -1.84
CA SER A 27 -11.83 -3.76 -2.60
C SER A 27 -10.88 -2.64 -3.02
N GLU A 28 -11.41 -1.46 -3.35
CA GLU A 28 -10.61 -0.28 -3.62
C GLU A 28 -9.80 0.18 -2.41
N LEU A 29 -10.47 0.29 -1.24
CA LEU A 29 -9.79 0.64 0.00
C LEU A 29 -8.73 -0.40 0.36
N LEU A 30 -9.03 -1.69 0.18
CA LEU A 30 -8.08 -2.76 0.40
C LEU A 30 -6.85 -2.62 -0.50
N LEU A 31 -7.04 -2.30 -1.79
CA LEU A 31 -5.90 -2.11 -2.69
C LEU A 31 -5.07 -0.88 -2.33
N HIS A 32 -5.68 0.25 -1.98
CA HIS A 32 -4.91 1.42 -1.55
C HIS A 32 -4.08 1.13 -0.31
N ILE A 33 -4.67 0.46 0.69
CA ILE A 33 -3.95 0.04 1.89
C ILE A 33 -2.87 -0.97 1.52
N THR A 34 -3.15 -1.93 0.64
CA THR A 34 -2.19 -2.95 0.21
C THR A 34 -1.00 -2.34 -0.50
N LEU A 35 -1.21 -1.44 -1.47
CA LEU A 35 -0.12 -0.76 -2.18
C LEU A 35 0.78 0.03 -1.22
N ARG A 36 0.20 0.82 -0.31
CA ARG A 36 0.97 1.57 0.70
C ARG A 36 1.71 0.65 1.67
N THR A 37 1.06 -0.43 2.10
CA THR A 37 1.65 -1.39 3.06
C THR A 37 2.79 -2.17 2.41
N VAL A 38 2.62 -2.60 1.15
CA VAL A 38 3.66 -3.26 0.35
C VAL A 38 4.83 -2.31 0.10
N GLN A 39 4.59 -1.06 -0.26
CA GLN A 39 5.66 -0.07 -0.41
C GLN A 39 6.44 0.11 0.90
N ALA A 40 5.73 0.27 2.03
CA ALA A 40 6.34 0.41 3.34
C ALA A 40 7.14 -0.84 3.76
N SER A 41 6.60 -2.04 3.55
CA SER A 41 7.26 -3.29 3.92
C SER A 41 8.46 -3.62 3.03
N CYS A 42 8.38 -3.34 1.73
CA CYS A 42 9.52 -3.43 0.81
C CYS A 42 10.64 -2.46 1.23
N LEU A 43 10.29 -1.21 1.56
CA LEU A 43 11.26 -0.23 2.06
C LEU A 43 11.87 -0.66 3.39
N PHE A 44 11.06 -1.17 4.32
CA PHE A 44 11.55 -1.70 5.60
C PHE A 44 12.52 -2.86 5.39
N GLY A 45 12.21 -3.80 4.49
CA GLY A 45 13.12 -4.89 4.12
C GLY A 45 14.46 -4.37 3.58
N ALA A 46 14.40 -3.40 2.65
CA ALA A 46 15.59 -2.87 2.00
C ALA A 46 16.47 -2.01 2.92
N LEU A 47 15.86 -1.19 3.79
CA LEU A 47 16.54 -0.16 4.59
C LEU A 47 16.81 -0.59 6.03
N VAL A 48 16.09 -1.57 6.57
CA VAL A 48 16.26 -2.03 7.95
C VAL A 48 16.78 -3.46 7.97
N CYS A 49 16.07 -4.40 7.35
CA CYS A 49 16.45 -5.82 7.42
C CYS A 49 17.78 -6.08 6.71
N ALA A 50 18.00 -5.53 5.51
CA ALA A 50 19.22 -5.78 4.75
C ALA A 50 20.50 -5.22 5.42
N PRO A 51 20.55 -4.01 5.98
CA PRO A 51 21.69 -3.56 6.77
C PRO A 51 21.95 -4.42 8.02
N VAL A 52 20.90 -4.76 8.77
CA VAL A 52 21.03 -5.59 9.98
C VAL A 52 21.63 -6.95 9.63
N VAL A 53 21.10 -7.62 8.61
CA VAL A 53 21.65 -8.91 8.12
C VAL A 53 23.08 -8.73 7.60
N THR A 54 23.41 -7.58 7.00
CA THR A 54 24.76 -7.32 6.51
C THR A 54 25.79 -7.12 7.61
N ILE A 55 25.40 -6.55 8.74
CA ILE A 55 26.26 -6.43 9.92
C ILE A 55 26.49 -7.81 10.55
N LEU A 56 25.41 -8.60 10.69
CA LEU A 56 25.43 -9.90 11.35
C LEU A 56 26.04 -11.01 10.49
N SER A 57 26.08 -10.88 9.16
CA SER A 57 26.56 -11.92 8.24
C SER A 57 27.62 -11.40 7.27
N ALA A 58 28.76 -12.09 7.20
CA ALA A 58 29.75 -11.86 6.15
C ALA A 58 29.16 -12.17 4.75
N PRO A 59 29.66 -11.54 3.66
CA PRO A 59 30.65 -10.46 3.63
C PRO A 59 30.03 -9.08 3.91
N ARG A 60 30.76 -8.22 4.64
CA ARG A 60 30.31 -6.88 5.06
C ARG A 60 30.74 -5.80 4.06
N THR A 61 30.31 -5.93 2.81
CA THR A 61 30.69 -5.00 1.72
C THR A 61 29.48 -4.23 1.20
N PHE A 62 29.70 -3.00 0.70
CA PHE A 62 28.64 -2.19 0.08
C PHE A 62 27.96 -2.89 -1.10
N LYS A 63 28.73 -3.63 -1.90
CA LYS A 63 28.19 -4.45 -3.00
C LYS A 63 27.26 -5.56 -2.48
N CYS A 64 27.58 -6.16 -1.34
CA CYS A 64 26.71 -7.15 -0.71
C CYS A 64 25.45 -6.50 -0.13
N LEU A 65 25.59 -5.32 0.46
CA LEU A 65 24.47 -4.56 1.00
C LEU A 65 23.46 -4.22 -0.11
N THR A 66 23.89 -3.65 -1.24
CA THR A 66 22.97 -3.30 -2.33
C THR A 66 22.24 -4.52 -2.89
N GLN A 67 22.95 -5.63 -3.07
CA GLN A 67 22.36 -6.90 -3.51
C GLN A 67 21.36 -7.45 -2.49
N ARG A 68 21.68 -7.40 -1.19
CA ARG A 68 20.78 -7.83 -0.11
C ARG A 68 19.57 -6.91 -0.02
N SER A 69 19.73 -5.58 -0.10
CA SER A 69 18.62 -4.62 -0.11
C SER A 69 17.63 -4.90 -1.23
N ALA A 70 18.09 -5.21 -2.45
CA ALA A 70 17.18 -5.59 -3.53
C ALA A 70 16.39 -6.88 -3.23
N ARG A 71 17.04 -7.90 -2.63
CA ARG A 71 16.37 -9.15 -2.25
C ARG A 71 15.41 -8.98 -1.08
N PHE A 72 15.78 -8.22 -0.05
CA PHE A 72 14.90 -7.96 1.07
C PHE A 72 13.75 -7.01 0.70
N ALA A 73 13.93 -6.15 -0.30
CA ALA A 73 12.82 -5.41 -0.89
C ALA A 73 11.79 -6.36 -1.49
N THR A 74 12.20 -7.35 -2.29
CA THR A 74 11.26 -8.31 -2.87
C THR A 74 10.64 -9.23 -1.82
N TYR A 75 11.39 -9.65 -0.79
CA TYR A 75 10.82 -10.39 0.34
C TYR A 75 9.85 -9.55 1.19
N GLY A 76 10.01 -8.23 1.21
CA GLY A 76 9.09 -7.31 1.87
C GLY A 76 7.70 -7.28 1.23
N PHE A 77 7.52 -7.74 0.00
CA PHE A 77 6.21 -7.81 -0.66
C PHE A 77 5.23 -8.70 0.11
N LEU A 78 5.65 -9.92 0.46
CA LEU A 78 4.80 -10.92 1.10
C LEU A 78 4.20 -10.45 2.44
N PRO A 79 4.98 -9.96 3.42
CA PRO A 79 4.41 -9.44 4.66
C PRO A 79 3.53 -8.22 4.41
N GLY A 80 3.83 -7.39 3.40
CA GLY A 80 2.98 -6.26 3.04
C GLY A 80 1.57 -6.66 2.60
N VAL A 81 1.48 -7.70 1.75
CA VAL A 81 0.19 -8.26 1.29
C VAL A 81 -0.56 -8.98 2.41
N VAL A 82 0.14 -9.66 3.32
CA VAL A 82 -0.51 -10.39 4.43
C VAL A 82 -1.00 -9.45 5.53
N VAL A 83 -0.26 -8.38 5.82
CA VAL A 83 -0.60 -7.42 6.89
C VAL A 83 -1.70 -6.45 6.45
N SER A 84 -1.81 -6.15 5.15
CA SER A 84 -2.77 -5.15 4.66
C SER A 84 -4.25 -5.42 4.98
N PRO A 85 -4.80 -6.66 4.88
CA PRO A 85 -6.20 -6.93 5.20
C PRO A 85 -6.45 -6.85 6.71
N ILE A 86 -5.44 -7.21 7.52
CA ILE A 86 -5.49 -7.09 8.99
C ILE A 86 -5.55 -5.62 9.39
N LEU A 87 -4.74 -4.76 8.77
CA LEU A 87 -4.77 -3.32 9.00
C LEU A 87 -6.11 -2.70 8.58
N MET A 88 -6.64 -3.10 7.42
CA MET A 88 -7.96 -2.65 6.95
C MET A 88 -9.05 -3.06 7.95
N TYR A 89 -9.07 -4.32 8.37
CA TYR A 89 -10.04 -4.82 9.34
C TYR A 89 -9.93 -4.09 10.68
N SER A 90 -8.73 -3.95 11.22
CA SER A 90 -8.47 -3.26 12.49
C SER A 90 -8.93 -1.80 12.47
N LYS A 91 -8.73 -1.10 11.35
CA LYS A 91 -9.11 0.31 11.19
C LYS A 91 -10.59 0.50 10.87
N MET A 92 -11.25 -0.46 10.23
CA MET A 92 -12.62 -0.30 9.73
C MET A 92 -13.66 -1.14 10.49
N LYS A 93 -13.27 -1.94 11.49
CA LYS A 93 -14.19 -2.85 12.21
C LYS A 93 -15.41 -2.16 12.85
N ASN A 94 -15.28 -0.89 13.23
CA ASN A 94 -16.31 -0.12 13.92
C ASN A 94 -16.93 0.97 13.03
N GLU A 95 -16.49 1.08 11.77
CA GLU A 95 -16.90 2.17 10.90
C GLU A 95 -18.18 1.81 10.12
N PRO A 96 -19.17 2.71 10.02
CA PRO A 96 -20.33 2.51 9.17
C PRO A 96 -19.92 2.52 7.69
N ILE A 97 -20.81 2.04 6.81
CA ILE A 97 -20.56 1.98 5.36
C ILE A 97 -20.21 3.35 4.79
N GLU A 98 -20.82 4.42 5.32
CA GLU A 98 -20.51 5.82 4.96
C GLU A 98 -19.04 6.20 5.25
N GLY A 99 -18.45 5.66 6.32
CA GLY A 99 -17.04 5.87 6.64
C GLY A 99 -16.09 5.25 5.60
N PHE A 100 -16.50 4.18 4.91
CA PHE A 100 -15.74 3.65 3.77
C PHE A 100 -15.79 4.62 2.58
N TYR A 101 -16.95 5.25 2.34
CA TYR A 101 -17.13 6.18 1.23
C TYR A 101 -16.32 7.44 1.44
N ASP A 102 -16.44 8.07 2.60
CA ASP A 102 -15.68 9.25 2.95
C ASP A 102 -14.16 8.98 2.90
N ARG A 103 -13.70 7.82 3.39
CA ARG A 103 -12.28 7.47 3.31
C ARG A 103 -11.77 7.26 1.88
N CYS A 104 -12.53 6.59 1.03
CA CYS A 104 -12.19 6.45 -0.39
C CYS A 104 -12.24 7.81 -1.11
N TYR A 105 -13.24 8.64 -0.81
CA TYR A 105 -13.36 9.99 -1.35
C TYR A 105 -12.13 10.84 -1.00
N ARG A 106 -11.72 10.85 0.28
CA ARG A 106 -10.48 11.50 0.71
C ARG A 106 -9.26 10.95 -0.03
N LEU A 107 -9.14 9.63 -0.21
CA LEU A 107 -8.00 9.05 -0.92
C LEU A 107 -7.93 9.48 -2.40
N ARG A 108 -9.07 9.71 -3.04
CA ARG A 108 -9.17 10.16 -4.44
C ARG A 108 -8.96 11.67 -4.58
N CYS A 109 -9.47 12.46 -3.64
CA CYS A 109 -9.47 13.92 -3.69
C CYS A 109 -8.30 14.57 -2.91
N ASN A 110 -7.47 13.81 -2.19
CA ASN A 110 -6.36 14.34 -1.40
C ASN A 110 -5.15 14.76 -2.24
N THR A 111 -5.29 15.96 -2.78
CA THR A 111 -4.29 17.01 -2.72
C THR A 111 -4.14 17.44 -1.24
N ASN A 112 -3.01 17.13 -0.58
CA ASN A 112 -2.58 17.69 0.72
C ASN A 112 -3.34 17.27 2.01
N GLN A 113 -3.31 15.99 2.39
CA GLN A 113 -3.41 15.62 3.81
C GLN A 113 -2.01 15.22 4.31
N VAL A 114 -1.43 16.12 5.10
CA VAL A 114 -0.16 15.98 5.84
C VAL A 114 -0.34 14.96 6.97
#